data_AF-A0AA42B8E9-F1
#
_entry.id   AF-A0AA42B8E9-F1
#
_cell.length_a   1.000
_cell.length_b   1.000
_cell.length_c   1.000
_cell.angle_alpha   90.00
_cell.angle_beta   90.00
_cell.angle_gamma   90.00
#
_symmetry.space_group_name_H-M   'P 1'
#
loop_
_entity.id
_entity.type
_entity.pdbx_description
1 polymer ?
#
loop_
_entity_poly.entity_id
_entity_poly.type
_entity_poly.pdbx_seq_one_letter_code
_entity_poly.pdbx_strand_id
1 'polypeptide(L)'
;MQDIIDDVTQYLSLTHEVKDPSGIIDIGDKFTLTFTITNTAPPRTNVSIPAIRFVGLYLSVYETRYARPHIEGSDTVSSAVGDDFFPSSIRAGESATVDMTFVAISAITNPVSLVIEKVADAIVNASLDFEEYFQISKEFEVSTNIFPRINVGRPSPVIDRPRRELP
;
A
#
# COMPACT_ATOMS: atom_id res chain seq x y z
N MET A 1 18.36 -11.93 -2.73
CA MET A 1 17.89 -10.55 -3.01
C MET A 1 16.79 -10.60 -4.07
N GLN A 2 17.00 -11.30 -5.18
CA GLN A 2 15.95 -11.56 -6.17
C GLN A 2 14.68 -12.15 -5.55
N ASP A 3 14.80 -13.17 -4.69
CA ASP A 3 13.65 -13.80 -4.02
C ASP A 3 12.80 -12.83 -3.18
N ILE A 4 13.43 -11.81 -2.59
CA ILE A 4 12.73 -10.78 -1.79
C ILE A 4 12.02 -9.79 -2.71
N ILE A 5 12.62 -9.45 -3.85
CA ILE A 5 12.04 -8.53 -4.83
C ILE A 5 10.82 -9.19 -5.50
N ASP A 6 10.96 -10.45 -5.91
CA ASP A 6 9.87 -11.21 -6.51
C ASP A 6 8.68 -11.34 -5.53
N ASP A 7 8.96 -11.51 -4.23
CA ASP A 7 7.94 -11.58 -3.17
C ASP A 7 7.26 -10.22 -2.87
N VAL A 8 7.94 -9.09 -3.04
CA VAL A 8 7.32 -7.78 -2.77
C VAL A 8 6.54 -7.24 -3.97
N THR A 9 6.97 -7.53 -5.20
CA THR A 9 6.27 -7.08 -6.41
C THR A 9 4.86 -7.66 -6.54
N GLN A 10 4.60 -8.84 -5.97
CA GLN A 10 3.26 -9.46 -5.97
C GLN A 10 2.21 -8.60 -5.24
N TYR A 11 2.64 -7.68 -4.37
CA TYR A 11 1.74 -6.81 -3.60
C TYR A 11 1.30 -5.56 -4.36
N LEU A 12 1.81 -5.32 -5.56
CA LEU A 12 1.37 -4.21 -6.40
C LEU A 12 0.42 -4.74 -7.47
N SER A 13 -0.89 -4.51 -7.30
CA SER A 13 -1.93 -4.95 -8.22
C SER A 13 -2.39 -3.80 -9.10
N LEU A 14 -2.65 -4.09 -10.38
CA LEU A 14 -3.26 -3.17 -11.34
C LEU A 14 -4.54 -3.80 -11.88
N THR A 15 -5.66 -3.11 -11.70
CA THR A 15 -6.96 -3.48 -12.26
C THR A 15 -7.51 -2.33 -13.12
N HIS A 16 -8.50 -2.62 -13.95
CA HIS A 16 -9.12 -1.62 -14.82
C HIS A 16 -10.63 -1.86 -14.97
N GLU A 17 -11.34 -0.77 -15.26
CA GLU A 17 -12.77 -0.76 -15.59
C GLU A 17 -13.02 0.19 -16.76
N VAL A 18 -13.97 -0.15 -17.64
CA VAL A 18 -14.44 0.73 -18.72
C VAL A 18 -15.66 1.51 -18.21
N LYS A 19 -15.57 2.84 -18.19
CA LYS A 19 -16.72 3.71 -17.90
C LYS A 19 -17.58 3.88 -19.14
N ASP A 20 -18.90 3.79 -18.96
CA ASP A 20 -19.93 3.94 -19.99
C ASP A 20 -19.78 2.98 -21.19
N PRO A 21 -20.03 1.67 -21.01
CA PRO A 21 -20.03 0.71 -22.11
C PRO A 21 -21.29 0.89 -22.97
N SER A 22 -21.36 1.93 -23.80
CA SER A 22 -22.19 1.81 -25.00
C SER A 22 -21.62 0.63 -25.78
N GLY A 23 -22.41 -0.43 -25.94
CA GLY A 23 -21.92 -1.75 -26.41
C GLY A 23 -21.32 -1.76 -27.82
N ILE A 24 -21.27 -0.61 -28.50
CA ILE A 24 -20.58 -0.37 -29.75
C ILE A 24 -19.68 0.84 -29.53
N ILE A 25 -18.38 0.67 -29.80
CA ILE A 25 -17.40 1.77 -29.84
C ILE A 25 -16.93 1.85 -31.30
N ASP A 26 -17.37 2.89 -31.98
CA ASP A 26 -17.00 3.17 -33.36
C ASP A 26 -15.63 3.86 -33.45
N ILE A 27 -15.05 3.86 -34.65
CA ILE A 27 -13.78 4.54 -34.88
C ILE A 27 -13.95 6.04 -34.61
N GLY A 28 -13.07 6.61 -33.79
CA GLY A 28 -13.11 8.00 -33.36
C GLY A 28 -13.86 8.24 -32.06
N ASP A 29 -14.60 7.24 -31.57
CA ASP A 29 -15.30 7.35 -30.29
C ASP A 29 -14.29 7.46 -29.15
N LYS A 30 -14.64 8.28 -28.16
CA LYS A 30 -13.90 8.42 -26.92
C LYS A 30 -14.57 7.62 -25.82
N PHE A 31 -13.77 6.90 -25.07
CA PHE A 31 -14.22 6.17 -23.89
C PHE A 31 -13.20 6.35 -22.77
N THR A 32 -13.61 6.09 -21.52
CA THR A 32 -12.74 6.28 -20.37
C THR A 32 -12.43 4.94 -19.72
N LEU A 33 -11.14 4.68 -19.48
CA LEU A 33 -10.69 3.59 -18.63
C LEU A 33 -10.31 4.15 -17.26
N THR A 34 -10.83 3.52 -16.21
CA THR A 34 -10.39 3.76 -14.83
C THR A 34 -9.36 2.70 -14.49
N PHE A 35 -8.13 3.11 -14.21
CA PHE A 35 -7.08 2.21 -13.68
C PHE A 35 -7.03 2.34 -12.16
N THR A 36 -6.94 1.21 -11.48
CA THR A 36 -6.78 1.16 -10.02
C THR A 36 -5.50 0.42 -9.68
N ILE A 37 -4.62 1.10 -8.96
CA ILE A 37 -3.39 0.54 -8.41
C ILE A 37 -3.64 0.28 -6.93
N THR A 38 -3.42 -0.95 -6.47
CA THR A 38 -3.66 -1.36 -5.09
C THR A 38 -2.40 -1.97 -4.49
N ASN A 39 -2.05 -1.54 -3.28
CA ASN A 39 -1.08 -2.24 -2.46
C ASN A 39 -1.80 -3.34 -1.67
N THR A 40 -1.70 -4.59 -2.14
CA THR A 40 -2.37 -5.77 -1.56
C THR A 40 -1.56 -6.40 -0.42
N ALA A 41 -0.48 -5.77 0.03
CA ALA A 41 0.27 -6.23 1.19
C ALA A 41 -0.65 -6.32 2.42
N PRO A 42 -0.42 -7.30 3.30
CA PRO A 42 -1.14 -7.36 4.56
C PRO A 42 -0.83 -6.12 5.41
N PRO A 43 -1.82 -5.58 6.14
CA PRO A 43 -1.57 -4.49 7.07
C PRO A 43 -0.58 -4.95 8.15
N ARG A 44 0.26 -4.03 8.61
CA ARG A 44 1.21 -4.31 9.68
C ARG A 44 0.46 -4.61 10.98
N THR A 45 0.45 -5.88 11.40
CA THR A 45 -0.23 -6.33 12.63
C THR A 45 0.67 -6.33 13.85
N ASN A 46 1.99 -6.35 13.67
CA ASN A 46 2.97 -6.25 14.76
C ASN A 46 4.32 -5.68 14.26
N VAL A 47 5.24 -5.49 15.19
CA VAL A 47 6.56 -4.88 14.95
C VAL A 47 7.52 -5.74 14.13
N SER A 48 7.29 -7.05 14.07
CA SER A 48 8.16 -8.04 13.40
C SER A 48 7.89 -8.18 11.90
N ILE A 49 6.77 -7.64 11.40
CA ILE A 49 6.42 -7.64 9.97
C ILE A 49 6.77 -6.27 9.39
N PRO A 50 7.53 -6.22 8.28
CA PRO A 50 7.89 -4.96 7.64
C PRO A 50 6.65 -4.26 7.07
N ALA A 51 6.60 -2.93 7.17
CA ALA A 51 5.55 -2.16 6.52
C ALA A 51 5.88 -2.05 5.02
N ILE A 52 5.04 -2.64 4.18
CA ILE A 52 5.19 -2.53 2.73
C ILE A 52 4.46 -1.27 2.26
N ARG A 53 5.25 -0.30 1.81
CA ARG A 53 4.78 0.97 1.26
C ARG A 53 5.44 1.22 -0.08
N PHE A 54 4.63 1.57 -1.07
CA PHE A 54 5.11 1.95 -2.39
C PHE A 54 5.12 3.47 -2.53
N VAL A 55 6.16 4.01 -3.17
CA VAL A 55 6.38 5.43 -3.42
C VAL A 55 6.72 5.65 -4.90
N GLY A 56 6.51 6.87 -5.40
CA GLY A 56 6.81 7.22 -6.80
C GLY A 56 6.02 6.37 -7.79
N LEU A 57 4.70 6.33 -7.61
CA LEU A 57 3.79 5.57 -8.47
C LEU A 57 3.80 6.14 -9.89
N TYR A 58 3.96 5.26 -10.86
CA TYR A 58 4.01 5.64 -12.27
C TYR A 58 3.30 4.61 -13.13
N LEU A 59 2.32 5.06 -13.91
CA LEU A 59 1.56 4.24 -14.84
C LEU A 59 1.93 4.63 -16.28
N SER A 60 2.49 3.69 -17.03
CA SER A 60 2.65 3.80 -18.48
C SER A 60 1.51 3.07 -19.17
N VAL A 61 0.82 3.74 -20.08
CA VAL A 61 -0.23 3.14 -20.90
C VAL A 61 0.08 3.35 -22.38
N TYR A 62 0.00 2.27 -23.14
CA TYR A 62 0.38 2.20 -24.54
C TYR A 62 -0.84 1.93 -25.41
N GLU A 63 -0.82 2.47 -26.62
CA GLU A 63 -1.78 2.13 -27.64
C GLU A 63 -1.77 0.64 -27.97
N THR A 64 -2.88 0.17 -28.49
CA THR A 64 -3.00 -1.14 -29.13
C THR A 64 -3.49 -0.94 -30.55
N ARG A 65 -3.79 -2.05 -31.25
CA ARG A 65 -4.43 -1.98 -32.57
C ARG A 65 -5.85 -1.39 -32.55
N TYR A 66 -6.48 -1.23 -31.38
CA TYR A 66 -7.89 -0.83 -31.26
C TYR A 66 -8.10 0.55 -30.70
N ALA A 67 -7.26 0.98 -29.75
CA ALA A 67 -7.40 2.27 -29.12
C ALA A 67 -6.04 2.82 -28.71
N ARG A 68 -5.99 4.14 -28.57
CA ARG A 68 -4.82 4.87 -28.05
C ARG A 68 -5.24 5.83 -26.94
N PRO A 69 -4.36 6.12 -25.96
CA PRO A 69 -4.59 7.17 -24.99
C PRO A 69 -4.87 8.51 -25.68
N HIS A 70 -5.90 9.23 -25.22
CA HIS A 70 -6.24 10.56 -25.72
C HIS A 70 -5.74 11.62 -24.74
N ILE A 71 -4.81 12.44 -25.21
CA ILE A 71 -4.38 13.67 -24.54
C ILE A 71 -4.80 14.83 -25.44
N GLU A 72 -5.48 15.82 -24.87
CA GLU A 72 -5.96 16.98 -25.62
C GLU A 72 -4.78 17.71 -26.30
N GLY A 73 -4.92 17.98 -27.60
CA GLY A 73 -3.86 18.63 -28.38
C GLY A 73 -2.64 17.76 -28.71
N SER A 74 -2.72 16.44 -28.48
CA SER A 74 -1.62 15.50 -28.72
C SER A 74 -2.07 14.26 -29.50
N ASP A 75 -1.23 13.83 -30.44
CA ASP A 75 -1.37 12.57 -31.21
C ASP A 75 -0.44 11.46 -30.68
N THR A 76 -0.17 11.46 -29.38
CA THR A 76 0.71 10.49 -28.74
C THR A 76 0.17 9.06 -28.80
N VAL A 77 1.07 8.12 -29.10
CA VAL A 77 0.84 6.66 -29.11
C VAL A 77 0.97 6.01 -27.71
N SER A 78 1.40 6.78 -26.72
CA SER A 78 1.56 6.35 -25.33
C SER A 78 1.31 7.52 -24.39
N SER A 79 0.74 7.24 -23.23
CA SER A 79 0.60 8.20 -22.14
C SER A 79 1.30 7.67 -20.89
N ALA A 80 1.93 8.57 -20.17
CA ALA A 80 2.53 8.28 -18.89
C ALA A 80 1.93 9.20 -17.84
N VAL A 81 1.52 8.59 -16.73
CA VAL A 81 0.89 9.29 -15.63
C VAL A 81 1.69 8.99 -14.37
N GLY A 82 2.15 10.04 -13.69
CA GLY A 82 3.02 9.94 -12.52
C GLY A 82 2.51 10.74 -11.32
N ASP A 83 3.45 11.37 -10.63
CA ASP A 83 3.27 12.01 -9.31
C ASP A 83 2.15 13.06 -9.26
N ASP A 84 1.78 13.69 -10.38
CA ASP A 84 0.71 14.69 -10.41
C ASP A 84 -0.70 14.09 -10.31
N PHE A 85 -0.85 12.78 -10.51
CA PHE A 85 -2.15 12.09 -10.56
C PHE A 85 -2.32 11.03 -9.47
N PHE A 86 -1.22 10.54 -8.92
CA PHE A 86 -1.22 9.56 -7.85
C PHE A 86 -0.79 10.18 -6.53
N PRO A 87 -1.26 9.66 -5.38
CA PRO A 87 -0.67 10.04 -4.11
C PRO A 87 0.82 9.69 -4.11
N SER A 88 1.61 10.48 -3.38
CA SER A 88 3.06 10.28 -3.27
C SER A 88 3.47 8.90 -2.73
N SER A 89 2.52 8.19 -2.09
CA SER A 89 2.70 6.82 -1.63
C SER A 89 1.38 6.09 -1.40
N ILE A 90 1.42 4.75 -1.43
CA ILE A 90 0.33 3.86 -1.00
C ILE A 90 0.83 2.83 0.02
N ARG A 91 0.16 2.77 1.18
CA ARG A 91 0.39 1.76 2.23
C ARG A 91 -0.41 0.49 1.98
N ALA A 92 -0.10 -0.56 2.74
CA ALA A 92 -0.85 -1.81 2.75
C ALA A 92 -2.37 -1.58 2.85
N GLY A 93 -3.12 -2.11 1.88
CA GLY A 93 -4.58 -1.96 1.75
C GLY A 93 -5.05 -0.68 1.07
N GLU A 94 -4.17 0.30 0.84
CA GLU A 94 -4.53 1.54 0.13
C GLU A 94 -4.54 1.34 -1.39
N SER A 95 -5.32 2.16 -2.08
CA SER A 95 -5.41 2.18 -3.54
C SER A 95 -5.36 3.60 -4.08
N ALA A 96 -4.92 3.72 -5.32
CA ALA A 96 -4.94 4.95 -6.10
C ALA A 96 -5.63 4.69 -7.44
N THR A 97 -6.43 5.65 -7.90
CA THR A 97 -7.19 5.54 -9.15
C THR A 97 -6.87 6.68 -10.09
N VAL A 98 -6.88 6.39 -11.39
CA VAL A 98 -6.80 7.41 -12.43
C VAL A 98 -7.78 7.09 -13.56
N ASP A 99 -8.48 8.10 -14.02
CA ASP A 99 -9.29 8.03 -15.24
C ASP A 99 -8.46 8.52 -16.42
N MET A 100 -8.45 7.72 -17.48
CA MET A 100 -7.77 8.07 -18.73
C MET A 100 -8.75 7.92 -19.89
N THR A 101 -8.85 8.96 -20.70
CA THR A 101 -9.62 8.91 -21.94
C THR A 101 -8.81 8.24 -23.03
N PHE A 102 -9.48 7.40 -23.82
CA PHE A 102 -8.96 6.74 -25.00
C PHE A 102 -9.77 7.17 -26.21
N VAL A 103 -9.18 7.05 -27.38
CA VAL A 103 -9.89 7.15 -28.66
C VAL A 103 -9.76 5.82 -29.40
N ALA A 104 -10.89 5.31 -29.89
CA ALA A 104 -10.90 4.12 -30.74
C ALA A 104 -10.33 4.46 -32.13
N ILE A 105 -9.39 3.66 -32.59
CA ILE A 105 -8.69 3.84 -33.88
C ILE A 105 -8.96 2.70 -34.87
N SER A 106 -9.62 1.63 -34.41
CA SER A 106 -10.16 0.56 -35.22
C SER A 106 -11.55 0.21 -34.70
N ALA A 107 -12.42 -0.30 -35.57
CA ALA A 107 -13.77 -0.70 -35.19
C ALA A 107 -13.69 -1.77 -34.10
N ILE A 108 -14.32 -1.51 -32.96
CA ILE A 108 -14.50 -2.48 -31.89
C ILE A 108 -15.87 -3.12 -32.14
N THR A 109 -15.98 -3.89 -33.22
CA THR A 109 -17.22 -4.57 -33.59
C THR A 109 -17.43 -5.79 -32.70
N ASN A 110 -18.51 -5.82 -31.93
CA ASN A 110 -18.94 -7.05 -31.25
C ASN A 110 -20.46 -7.30 -31.37
N PRO A 111 -20.93 -7.92 -32.47
CA PRO A 111 -22.36 -8.20 -32.61
C PRO A 111 -22.81 -9.47 -31.86
N VAL A 112 -21.93 -10.47 -31.68
CA VAL A 112 -22.27 -11.75 -31.05
C VAL A 112 -20.99 -12.47 -30.59
N SER A 113 -20.84 -12.73 -29.27
CA SER A 113 -19.85 -13.65 -28.64
C SER A 113 -18.46 -13.12 -28.24
N LEU A 114 -18.23 -13.08 -26.91
CA LEU A 114 -17.01 -13.46 -26.13
C LEU A 114 -15.60 -13.02 -26.56
N VAL A 115 -15.41 -12.18 -27.58
CA VAL A 115 -14.07 -11.64 -27.91
C VAL A 115 -13.77 -10.46 -26.98
N ILE A 116 -12.81 -10.66 -26.09
CA ILE A 116 -12.19 -9.59 -25.28
C ILE A 116 -11.17 -8.90 -26.18
N GLU A 117 -11.50 -7.70 -26.67
CA GLU A 117 -10.58 -6.90 -27.47
C GLU A 117 -9.65 -6.10 -26.56
N LYS A 118 -8.34 -6.21 -26.80
CA LYS A 118 -7.32 -5.55 -25.98
C LYS A 118 -7.19 -4.08 -26.38
N VAL A 119 -7.75 -3.18 -25.57
CA VAL A 119 -7.78 -1.73 -25.86
C VAL A 119 -6.64 -0.93 -25.25
N ALA A 120 -5.87 -1.51 -24.33
CA ALA A 120 -4.71 -0.87 -23.70
C ALA A 120 -3.66 -1.91 -23.27
N ASP A 121 -2.40 -1.49 -23.29
CA ASP A 121 -1.30 -2.13 -22.59
C ASP A 121 -0.86 -1.22 -21.44
N ALA A 122 -0.85 -1.71 -20.20
CA ALA A 122 -0.55 -0.88 -19.03
C ALA A 122 0.52 -1.52 -18.15
N ILE A 123 1.48 -0.71 -17.71
CA ILE A 123 2.56 -1.10 -16.82
C ILE A 123 2.58 -0.13 -15.65
N VAL A 124 2.45 -0.65 -14.43
CA VAL A 124 2.66 0.11 -13.21
C VAL A 124 4.09 -0.09 -12.71
N ASN A 125 4.73 1.00 -12.33
CA ASN A 125 6.02 1.02 -11.68
C ASN A 125 5.87 1.75 -10.34
N ALA A 126 6.60 1.27 -9.34
CA ALA A 126 6.69 1.92 -8.05
C ALA A 126 8.02 1.53 -7.40
N SER A 127 8.53 2.40 -6.54
CA SER A 127 9.66 2.07 -5.67
C SER A 127 9.14 1.59 -4.33
N LEU A 128 9.85 0.64 -3.72
CA LEU A 128 9.63 0.26 -2.32
C LEU A 128 10.24 1.33 -1.41
N ASP A 129 9.51 1.76 -0.38
CA ASP A 129 10.07 2.60 0.67
C ASP A 129 11.01 1.75 1.56
N PHE A 130 12.29 1.77 1.23
CA PHE A 130 13.31 0.98 1.93
C PHE A 130 13.51 1.44 3.39
N GLU A 131 13.26 2.71 3.70
CA GLU A 131 13.38 3.22 5.07
C GLU A 131 12.31 2.62 5.97
N GLU A 132 11.12 2.34 5.44
CA GLU A 132 10.02 1.70 6.17
C GLU A 132 10.13 0.17 6.16
N TYR A 133 10.60 -0.41 5.05
CA TYR A 133 10.69 -1.86 4.87
C TYR A 133 11.72 -2.52 5.80
N PHE A 134 12.86 -1.89 6.07
CA PHE A 134 13.92 -2.49 6.91
C PHE A 134 13.86 -2.10 8.39
N GLN A 135 12.79 -1.44 8.87
CA GLN A 135 12.66 -1.15 10.30
C GLN A 135 12.39 -2.41 11.11
N ILE A 136 13.45 -2.99 11.68
CA ILE A 136 13.33 -4.09 12.64
C ILE A 136 13.03 -3.48 14.01
N SER A 137 11.82 -3.68 14.50
CA SER A 137 11.42 -3.30 15.85
C SER A 137 11.27 -4.57 16.68
N LYS A 138 12.06 -4.68 17.75
CA LYS A 138 12.00 -5.81 18.69
C LYS A 138 11.48 -5.32 20.03
N GLU A 139 10.31 -5.81 20.40
CA GLU A 139 9.74 -5.60 21.72
C GLU A 139 10.46 -6.52 22.72
N PHE A 140 10.85 -5.96 23.86
CA PHE A 140 11.43 -6.71 24.96
C PHE A 140 10.53 -6.54 26.18
N GLU A 141 9.97 -7.65 26.67
CA GLU A 141 9.28 -7.67 27.94
C GLU A 141 10.30 -7.84 29.07
N VAL A 142 10.43 -6.82 29.92
CA VAL A 142 11.32 -6.87 31.10
C VAL A 142 10.46 -7.00 32.35
N SER A 143 10.37 -8.21 32.88
CA SER A 143 9.70 -8.48 34.16
C SER A 143 10.74 -8.49 35.29
N THR A 144 10.45 -7.81 36.39
CA THR A 144 11.23 -7.87 37.62
C THR A 144 10.33 -8.22 38.81
N ASN A 145 10.82 -9.10 39.69
CA ASN A 145 10.12 -9.40 40.94
C ASN A 145 10.34 -8.27 41.93
N ILE A 146 9.32 -7.45 42.14
CA ILE A 146 9.32 -6.46 43.23
C ILE A 146 8.92 -7.20 44.51
N PHE A 147 9.89 -7.79 45.22
CA PHE A 147 9.64 -8.21 46.60
C PHE A 147 9.51 -6.94 47.45
N PRO A 148 8.36 -6.67 48.09
CA PRO A 148 8.29 -5.60 49.08
C PRO A 148 9.24 -5.98 50.22
N ARG A 149 10.23 -5.14 50.50
CA ARG A 149 11.00 -5.24 51.75
C ARG A 149 10.03 -4.98 52.89
N ILE A 150 9.48 -6.03 53.48
CA ILE A 150 8.86 -5.94 54.79
C ILE A 150 10.01 -5.60 55.74
N ASN A 151 10.09 -4.33 56.11
CA ASN A 151 10.96 -3.86 57.17
C ASN A 151 10.34 -4.40 58.46
N VAL A 152 10.64 -5.65 58.81
CA VAL A 152 10.29 -6.21 60.11
C VAL A 152 11.06 -5.36 61.12
N GLY A 153 10.35 -4.41 61.72
CA GLY A 153 10.91 -3.48 62.68
C GLY A 153 11.74 -4.26 63.70
N ARG A 154 12.99 -3.82 63.91
CA ARG A 154 13.78 -4.30 65.03
C ARG A 154 12.90 -4.22 66.29
N PRO A 155 12.83 -5.28 67.12
CA PRO A 155 12.16 -5.16 68.40
C PRO A 155 12.82 -4.03 69.19
N SER A 156 12.02 -3.07 69.63
CA SER A 156 12.47 -2.00 70.52
C SER A 156 13.14 -2.62 71.75
N PRO A 157 14.33 -2.15 72.18
CA PRO A 157 14.93 -2.64 73.40
C PRO A 157 14.01 -2.28 74.57
N VAL A 158 13.62 -3.30 75.34
CA VAL A 158 12.95 -3.12 76.63
C VAL A 158 13.93 -2.38 77.54
N ILE A 159 13.63 -1.11 77.83
CA ILE A 159 14.35 -0.35 78.84
C ILE A 159 13.86 -0.86 80.19
N ASP A 160 14.65 -1.73 80.80
CA ASP A 160 14.45 -2.17 82.17
C ASP A 160 14.67 -0.94 83.10
N ARG A 161 13.59 -0.48 83.74
CA ARG A 161 13.68 0.66 84.67
C ARG A 161 14.11 0.11 86.03
N PRO A 162 15.17 0.65 86.66
CA PRO A 162 15.53 0.25 88.01
C PRO A 162 14.41 0.59 88.99
N ARG A 163 14.03 -0.38 89.82
CA ARG A 163 13.20 -0.18 91.02
C ARG A 163 13.87 0.88 91.90
N ARG A 164 13.18 2.01 92.11
CA ARG A 164 13.49 2.90 93.23
C ARG A 164 12.95 2.25 94.49
N GLU A 165 13.84 1.76 95.34
CA GLU A 165 13.59 1.60 96.76
C GLU A 165 13.98 2.89 97.47
N LEU A 166 13.05 3.52 98.17
CA LEU A 166 13.28 4.54 99.20
C LEU A 166 11.99 4.71 100.03
N PRO A 167 12.05 5.03 101.34
CA PRO A 167 13.02 4.67 102.38
C PRO A 167 12.47 3.64 103.39
#